data_AF-A0A511KN22-F1
#
_entry.id   AF-A0A511KN22-F1
#
_cell.length_a   1.000
_cell.length_b   1.000
_cell.length_c   1.000
_cell.angle_alpha   90.00
_cell.angle_beta   90.00
_cell.angle_gamma   90.00
#
_symmetry.space_group_name_H-M   'P 1'
#
loop_
_entity.id
_entity.type
_entity.pdbx_description
1 polymer ?
#
loop_
_entity_poly.entity_id
_entity_poly.type
_entity_poly.pdbx_seq_one_letter_code
_entity_poly.pdbx_strand_id
1 'polypeptide(L)'
;MRRYADADLYDTPTASPSPSPPPARSPSKPYELLFLGTACSSALPNIACTTDPVNGCKACLDTVGNPESKNVRGNTGCVLRVPQGDGKEELTILIDCGKTFREQALKFFPLHGLRKIDACLLTHHHADATDGLDDLRMWTYNSAIERAIPIYCTRTTYDQIASSFPYMISKAAASGSGAVPSFDWRIMGEDEEWNVCGVKIVPVPVEHGHYFDRKTGPQRPLISLGFLIDSTVLYLSDVSRVPKSQIARLASYLSLPSASSSSSSSFLPTPRSTNAPSLPHLPTLDTLITDTCSLFSPDPRSHLTLALALSLSARLGARRTYLTDLPHGVSHADWLAWAERFSARGAGQAKREGETAYLVTQAEISPRCFARAANAFIALYASEEGEGEEKVADARWVRPAFDGLVLRWEARVGGDEGEGAGSKVWDSAYD
;
A
#
# COMPACT_ATOMS: atom_id res chain seq x y z
N MET A 1 -25.23 10.84 12.55
CA MET A 1 -24.14 10.97 13.52
C MET A 1 -24.75 11.44 14.84
N ARG A 2 -24.92 10.56 15.83
CA ARG A 2 -25.02 11.03 17.22
C ARG A 2 -23.57 11.32 17.61
N ARG A 3 -23.22 12.58 17.89
CA ARG A 3 -21.97 12.87 18.60
C ARG A 3 -22.05 12.09 19.91
N TYR A 4 -21.10 11.18 20.14
CA TYR A 4 -21.00 10.51 21.42
C TYR A 4 -20.60 11.55 22.46
N ALA A 5 -21.24 11.50 23.63
CA ALA A 5 -21.29 12.58 24.62
C ALA A 5 -19.91 13.00 25.19
N ASP A 6 -18.86 12.20 24.96
CA ASP A 6 -17.52 12.41 25.51
C ASP A 6 -16.46 12.82 24.45
N ALA A 7 -16.84 12.93 23.17
CA ALA A 7 -15.90 13.36 22.12
C ALA A 7 -15.46 14.83 22.27
N ASP A 8 -16.23 15.62 23.02
CA ASP A 8 -15.95 17.04 23.31
C ASP A 8 -15.02 17.23 24.55
N LEU A 9 -14.53 16.16 25.20
CA LEU A 9 -13.70 16.25 26.41
C LEU A 9 -12.20 16.47 26.16
N TYR A 10 -11.74 16.41 24.91
CA TYR A 10 -10.32 16.52 24.58
C TYR A 10 -10.09 17.66 23.59
N ASP A 11 -9.11 18.52 23.87
CA ASP A 11 -8.66 19.55 22.93
C ASP A 11 -8.40 18.88 21.58
N THR A 12 -9.23 19.24 20.62
CA THR A 12 -9.22 18.60 19.31
C THR A 12 -7.98 19.11 18.58
N PRO A 13 -7.07 18.23 18.12
CA PRO A 13 -5.89 18.69 17.39
C PRO A 13 -6.36 19.47 16.16
N THR A 14 -6.07 20.77 16.12
CA THR A 14 -6.22 21.55 14.89
C THR A 14 -5.16 21.10 13.90
N ALA A 15 -5.50 21.06 12.61
CA ALA A 15 -4.54 20.84 11.53
C ALA A 15 -3.32 21.74 11.75
N SER A 16 -2.23 21.16 12.24
CA SER A 16 -1.01 21.90 12.52
C SER A 16 -0.19 21.90 11.24
N PRO A 17 0.08 23.08 10.63
CA PRO A 17 0.95 23.13 9.47
C PRO A 17 2.31 22.53 9.83
N SER A 18 2.84 21.73 8.90
CA SER A 18 4.13 21.06 9.02
C SER A 18 5.21 22.02 9.54
N PRO A 19 5.90 21.73 10.66
CA PRO A 19 6.97 22.58 11.14
C PRO A 19 8.23 22.35 10.30
N SER A 20 8.78 23.47 9.80
CA SER A 20 10.09 23.63 9.14
C SER A 20 10.11 23.38 7.62
N PRO A 21 10.88 24.18 6.85
CA PRO A 21 11.13 23.89 5.44
C PRO A 21 11.76 22.51 5.29
N PRO A 22 11.44 21.77 4.21
CA PRO A 22 11.94 20.43 4.00
C PRO A 22 13.47 20.46 4.03
N PRO A 23 14.13 19.54 4.75
CA PRO A 23 15.57 19.51 4.78
C PRO A 23 16.13 19.24 3.37
N ALA A 24 17.25 19.87 3.05
CA ALA A 24 17.95 19.64 1.77
C ALA A 24 18.26 18.14 1.61
N ARG A 25 17.72 17.53 0.55
CA ARG A 25 17.86 16.10 0.23
C ARG A 25 19.26 15.83 -0.32
N SER A 26 19.88 14.70 0.03
CA SER A 26 21.13 14.28 -0.64
C SER A 26 20.78 13.58 -1.96
N PRO A 27 21.30 14.05 -3.10
CA PRO A 27 21.11 13.38 -4.39
C PRO A 27 21.93 12.08 -4.52
N SER A 28 22.81 11.76 -3.58
CA SER A 28 23.73 10.61 -3.67
C SER A 28 23.21 9.34 -3.00
N LYS A 29 22.08 9.40 -2.27
CA LYS A 29 21.50 8.26 -1.56
C LYS A 29 20.07 7.97 -2.04
N PRO A 30 19.72 6.70 -2.31
CA PRO A 30 18.36 6.34 -2.68
C PRO A 30 17.43 6.39 -1.46
N TYR A 31 16.13 6.52 -1.72
CA TYR A 31 15.09 6.12 -0.78
C TYR A 31 15.16 4.62 -0.53
N GLU A 32 14.77 4.20 0.66
CA GLU A 32 14.56 2.78 0.97
C GLU A 32 13.14 2.58 1.53
N LEU A 33 12.40 1.59 1.02
CA LEU A 33 11.16 1.11 1.63
C LEU A 33 11.34 -0.32 2.10
N LEU A 34 11.22 -0.53 3.40
CA LEU A 34 11.31 -1.81 4.07
C LEU A 34 9.90 -2.31 4.43
N PHE A 35 9.50 -3.46 3.91
CA PHE A 35 8.26 -4.10 4.33
C PHE A 35 8.42 -4.68 5.74
N LEU A 36 7.66 -4.17 6.72
CA LEU A 36 7.65 -4.72 8.08
C LEU A 36 6.70 -5.89 8.19
N GLY A 37 5.58 -5.83 7.49
CA GLY A 37 4.58 -6.89 7.44
C GLY A 37 3.85 -6.89 6.10
N THR A 38 3.38 -8.06 5.69
CA THR A 38 2.82 -8.29 4.35
C THR A 38 1.59 -9.21 4.34
N ALA A 39 1.01 -9.48 5.51
CA ALA A 39 -0.19 -10.28 5.65
C ALA A 39 -1.42 -9.45 6.04
N CYS A 40 -2.58 -9.99 5.69
CA CYS A 40 -3.87 -9.47 6.09
C CYS A 40 -4.07 -9.45 7.61
N SER A 41 -5.23 -8.98 8.04
CA SER A 41 -5.57 -8.76 9.45
C SER A 41 -5.24 -9.91 10.40
N SER A 42 -5.31 -11.18 10.00
CA SER A 42 -4.98 -12.30 10.90
C SER A 42 -3.48 -12.54 11.11
N ALA A 43 -2.60 -11.90 10.32
CA ALA A 43 -1.19 -12.24 10.20
C ALA A 43 -0.97 -13.74 9.83
N LEU A 44 0.28 -14.13 9.54
CA LEU A 44 0.65 -15.53 9.35
C LEU A 44 1.81 -15.93 10.29
N PRO A 45 1.74 -17.14 10.86
CA PRO A 45 0.73 -18.18 10.64
C PRO A 45 -0.60 -17.95 11.36
N ASN A 46 -1.67 -18.52 10.84
CA ASN A 46 -2.96 -18.58 11.53
C ASN A 46 -2.95 -19.73 12.56
N ILE A 47 -3.32 -19.42 13.80
CA ILE A 47 -3.36 -20.37 14.91
C ILE A 47 -4.22 -21.60 14.60
N ALA A 48 -5.35 -21.42 13.90
CA ALA A 48 -6.23 -22.53 13.56
C ALA A 48 -5.55 -23.56 12.64
N CYS A 49 -4.63 -23.13 11.77
CA CYS A 49 -3.87 -24.03 10.92
C CYS A 49 -2.71 -24.70 11.66
N THR A 50 -2.00 -23.98 12.54
CA THR A 50 -0.82 -24.54 13.21
C THR A 50 -1.17 -25.50 14.34
N THR A 51 -2.37 -25.38 14.93
CA THR A 51 -2.90 -26.33 15.92
C THR A 51 -3.64 -27.52 15.32
N ASP A 52 -3.86 -27.53 14.00
CA ASP A 52 -4.44 -28.66 13.26
C ASP A 52 -3.48 -29.08 12.14
N PRO A 53 -2.44 -29.88 12.43
CA PRO A 53 -1.45 -30.27 11.42
C PRO A 53 -2.02 -31.18 10.32
N VAL A 54 -3.23 -31.72 10.49
CA VAL A 54 -3.87 -32.57 9.48
C VAL A 54 -4.57 -31.71 8.42
N ASN A 55 -5.25 -30.64 8.82
CA ASN A 55 -6.04 -29.79 7.92
C ASN A 55 -5.45 -28.38 7.70
N GLY A 56 -4.37 -28.05 8.40
CA GLY A 56 -3.69 -26.77 8.29
C GLY A 56 -3.19 -26.51 6.87
N CYS A 57 -3.28 -25.25 6.43
CA CYS A 57 -2.84 -24.91 5.09
C CYS A 57 -1.32 -24.94 4.95
N LYS A 58 -0.83 -25.20 3.73
CA LYS A 58 0.60 -25.26 3.37
C LYS A 58 1.38 -24.04 3.85
N ALA A 59 0.83 -22.82 3.66
CA ALA A 59 1.50 -21.58 4.05
C ALA A 59 1.75 -21.50 5.57
N CYS A 60 0.74 -21.84 6.39
CA CYS A 60 0.89 -21.79 7.85
C CYS A 60 1.70 -22.95 8.40
N LEU A 61 1.53 -24.16 7.85
CA LEU A 61 2.31 -25.32 8.31
C LEU A 61 3.80 -25.18 7.99
N ASP A 62 4.14 -24.51 6.88
CA ASP A 62 5.52 -24.20 6.52
C ASP A 62 6.26 -23.30 7.53
N THR A 63 5.55 -22.57 8.40
CA THR A 63 6.20 -21.76 9.44
C THR A 63 6.51 -22.55 10.72
N VAL A 64 5.89 -23.72 10.91
CA VAL A 64 6.05 -24.52 12.13
C VAL A 64 7.45 -25.13 12.14
N GLY A 65 8.29 -24.66 13.06
CA GLY A 65 9.71 -25.06 13.13
C GLY A 65 10.60 -24.36 12.08
N ASN A 66 10.09 -23.35 11.37
CA ASN A 66 10.81 -22.60 10.34
C ASN A 66 10.50 -21.10 10.43
N PRO A 67 11.06 -20.39 11.44
CA PRO A 67 10.77 -18.97 11.68
C PRO A 67 11.31 -18.03 10.58
N GLU A 68 12.21 -18.50 9.72
CA GLU A 68 12.76 -17.75 8.59
C GLU A 68 11.96 -17.94 7.29
N SER A 69 10.87 -18.73 7.33
CA SER A 69 9.98 -18.85 6.20
C SER A 69 9.43 -17.48 5.79
N LYS A 70 9.41 -17.19 4.49
CA LYS A 70 8.69 -16.03 3.91
C LYS A 70 7.18 -16.09 4.10
N ASN A 71 6.64 -17.18 4.65
CA ASN A 71 5.25 -17.30 5.07
C ASN A 71 5.01 -16.78 6.49
N VAL A 72 6.05 -16.55 7.30
CA VAL A 72 5.92 -15.79 8.55
C VAL A 72 5.73 -14.33 8.17
N ARG A 73 4.55 -13.78 8.45
CA ARG A 73 4.16 -12.44 7.99
C ARG A 73 3.39 -11.70 9.07
N GLY A 74 3.87 -10.52 9.46
CA GLY A 74 3.14 -9.56 10.27
C GLY A 74 2.04 -8.86 9.46
N ASN A 75 1.19 -8.11 10.17
CA ASN A 75 0.20 -7.23 9.55
C ASN A 75 0.85 -6.22 8.62
N THR A 76 0.20 -5.97 7.49
CA THR A 76 0.65 -5.06 6.44
C THR A 76 1.10 -3.72 7.00
N GLY A 77 2.33 -3.32 6.65
CA GLY A 77 2.95 -2.08 7.10
C GLY A 77 4.40 -1.99 6.62
N CYS A 78 4.93 -0.77 6.51
CA CYS A 78 6.28 -0.57 5.99
C CYS A 78 6.98 0.66 6.59
N VAL A 79 8.29 0.73 6.41
CA VAL A 79 9.11 1.88 6.76
C VAL A 79 9.69 2.49 5.50
N LEU A 80 9.49 3.78 5.32
CA LEU A 80 10.17 4.61 4.33
C LEU A 80 11.33 5.36 5.00
N ARG A 81 12.55 5.08 4.54
CA ARG A 81 13.76 5.78 4.93
C ARG A 81 14.07 6.87 3.93
N VAL A 82 14.11 8.11 4.41
CA VAL A 82 14.26 9.32 3.62
C VAL A 82 15.70 9.82 3.69
N PRO A 83 16.44 9.83 2.57
CA PRO A 83 17.80 10.32 2.55
C PRO A 83 17.87 11.82 2.87
N GLN A 84 18.82 12.18 3.72
CA GLN A 84 19.10 13.57 4.09
C GLN A 84 20.43 14.02 3.49
N GLY A 85 20.64 15.34 3.36
CA GLY A 85 21.90 15.95 2.95
C GLY A 85 23.12 15.41 3.72
N ASP A 86 24.30 15.55 3.13
CA ASP A 86 25.54 14.97 3.67
C ASP A 86 25.76 15.30 5.16
N GLY A 87 26.10 14.26 5.94
CA GLY A 87 26.35 14.36 7.38
C GLY A 87 25.10 14.38 8.28
N LYS A 88 23.87 14.31 7.72
CA LYS A 88 22.63 14.19 8.50
C LYS A 88 22.15 12.74 8.60
N GLU A 89 21.53 12.42 9.73
CA GLU A 89 20.81 11.16 9.93
C GLU A 89 19.61 11.10 8.98
N GLU A 90 19.31 9.91 8.47
CA GLU A 90 18.17 9.68 7.59
C GLU A 90 16.87 9.64 8.41
N LEU A 91 15.79 10.12 7.82
CA LEU A 91 14.50 10.18 8.50
C LEU A 91 13.70 8.91 8.25
N THR A 92 12.91 8.49 9.24
CA THR A 92 12.12 7.25 9.21
C THR A 92 10.64 7.58 9.26
N ILE A 93 9.92 7.26 8.19
CA ILE A 93 8.45 7.34 8.13
C ILE A 93 7.89 5.92 8.25
N LEU A 94 7.12 5.65 9.29
CA LEU A 94 6.34 4.41 9.43
C LEU A 94 5.00 4.57 8.70
N ILE A 95 4.59 3.56 7.94
CA ILE A 95 3.24 3.47 7.36
C ILE A 95 2.56 2.25 7.99
N ASP A 96 1.49 2.53 8.71
CA ASP A 96 0.74 1.62 9.59
C ASP A 96 1.55 1.02 10.75
N CYS A 97 0.87 0.87 11.88
CA CYS A 97 1.41 0.35 13.14
C CYS A 97 0.44 -0.69 13.70
N GLY A 98 0.33 -1.82 13.00
CA GLY A 98 -0.54 -2.94 13.37
C GLY A 98 -0.13 -3.70 14.62
N LYS A 99 -1.00 -4.57 15.13
CA LYS A 99 -0.76 -5.39 16.34
C LYS A 99 0.52 -6.26 16.31
N THR A 100 1.08 -6.59 15.15
CA THR A 100 2.36 -7.31 15.06
C THR A 100 3.59 -6.38 15.06
N PHE A 101 3.41 -5.06 15.12
CA PHE A 101 4.47 -4.07 14.96
C PHE A 101 5.65 -4.33 15.90
N ARG A 102 5.40 -4.60 17.19
CA ARG A 102 6.49 -4.85 18.16
C ARG A 102 7.44 -5.96 17.70
N GLU A 103 6.91 -7.08 17.24
CA GLU A 103 7.71 -8.23 16.82
C GLU A 103 8.52 -7.88 15.56
N GLN A 104 7.89 -7.19 14.60
CA GLN A 104 8.55 -6.75 13.37
C GLN A 104 9.61 -5.68 13.63
N ALA A 105 9.34 -4.74 14.53
CA ALA A 105 10.29 -3.71 14.93
C ALA A 105 11.51 -4.31 15.63
N LEU A 106 11.30 -5.24 16.58
CA LEU A 106 12.40 -5.94 17.25
C LEU A 106 13.26 -6.75 16.28
N LYS A 107 12.66 -7.32 15.22
CA LYS A 107 13.38 -8.06 14.18
C LYS A 107 14.14 -7.12 13.24
N PHE A 108 13.47 -6.14 12.65
CA PHE A 108 14.01 -5.39 11.52
C PHE A 108 14.66 -4.06 11.89
N PHE A 109 14.25 -3.36 12.95
CA PHE A 109 14.86 -2.07 13.27
C PHE A 109 16.36 -2.21 13.58
N PRO A 110 16.79 -3.14 14.45
CA PRO A 110 18.22 -3.35 14.69
C PRO A 110 18.98 -3.79 13.45
N LEU A 111 18.39 -4.67 12.62
CA LEU A 111 19.01 -5.20 11.40
C LEU A 111 19.29 -4.10 10.37
N HIS A 112 18.40 -3.13 10.27
CA HIS A 112 18.48 -2.03 9.30
C HIS A 112 19.04 -0.73 9.90
N GLY A 113 19.48 -0.75 11.17
CA GLY A 113 20.00 0.44 11.85
C GLY A 113 18.94 1.52 12.08
N LEU A 114 17.66 1.16 12.11
CA LEU A 114 16.56 2.07 12.40
C LEU A 114 16.45 2.28 13.91
N ARG A 115 16.09 3.50 14.31
CA ARG A 115 15.96 3.86 15.72
C ARG A 115 14.79 4.78 16.00
N LYS A 116 14.75 5.96 15.38
CA LYS A 116 13.67 6.94 15.55
C LYS A 116 12.53 6.70 14.57
N ILE A 117 11.35 7.23 14.88
CA ILE A 117 10.20 7.28 13.98
C ILE A 117 9.81 8.75 13.82
N ASP A 118 10.33 9.40 12.77
CA ASP A 118 10.13 10.83 12.55
C ASP A 118 8.70 11.18 12.10
N ALA A 119 7.97 10.21 11.56
CA ALA A 119 6.54 10.29 11.30
C ALA A 119 5.92 8.88 11.25
N CYS A 120 4.65 8.77 11.62
CA CYS A 120 3.82 7.59 11.39
C CYS A 120 2.57 8.01 10.61
N LEU A 121 2.34 7.42 9.44
CA LEU A 121 1.14 7.58 8.63
C LEU A 121 0.22 6.39 8.88
N LEU A 122 -1.05 6.64 9.20
CA LEU A 122 -2.06 5.59 9.35
C LEU A 122 -3.02 5.63 8.16
N THR A 123 -3.20 4.49 7.51
CA THR A 123 -4.11 4.31 6.38
C THR A 123 -5.56 4.36 6.82
N HIS A 124 -5.90 3.62 7.89
CA HIS A 124 -7.25 3.51 8.43
C HIS A 124 -7.22 3.07 9.91
N HIS A 125 -8.39 2.74 10.48
CA HIS A 125 -8.58 2.49 11.93
C HIS A 125 -8.83 1.03 12.32
N HIS A 126 -8.52 0.06 11.46
CA HIS A 126 -8.59 -1.33 11.89
C HIS A 126 -7.37 -1.71 12.73
N ALA A 127 -7.56 -2.74 13.57
CA ALA A 127 -6.57 -3.22 14.53
C ALA A 127 -5.23 -3.61 13.90
N ASP A 128 -5.27 -4.18 12.72
CA ASP A 128 -4.09 -4.54 11.92
C ASP A 128 -3.34 -3.34 11.33
N ALA A 129 -3.90 -2.13 11.38
CA ALA A 129 -3.20 -0.90 11.03
C ALA A 129 -2.82 -0.04 12.26
N THR A 130 -3.51 -0.18 13.41
CA THR A 130 -3.36 0.77 14.53
C THR A 130 -3.02 0.18 15.89
N ASP A 131 -3.25 -1.11 16.15
CA ASP A 131 -3.16 -1.62 17.54
C ASP A 131 -1.72 -1.74 18.07
N GLY A 132 -0.71 -1.63 17.20
CA GLY A 132 0.70 -1.52 17.58
C GLY A 132 1.10 -0.14 18.10
N LEU A 133 0.22 0.87 18.00
CA LEU A 133 0.49 2.20 18.54
C LEU A 133 0.83 2.17 20.03
N ASP A 134 0.27 1.22 20.79
CA ASP A 134 0.61 1.09 22.20
C ASP A 134 2.10 0.79 22.42
N ASP A 135 2.72 -0.01 21.54
CA ASP A 135 4.13 -0.39 21.62
C ASP A 135 5.09 0.80 21.44
N LEU A 136 4.63 1.85 20.74
CA LEU A 136 5.37 3.11 20.56
C LEU A 136 5.61 3.86 21.88
N ARG A 137 4.99 3.43 22.98
CA ARG A 137 5.36 3.90 24.32
C ARG A 137 6.83 3.73 24.63
N MET A 138 7.48 2.66 24.14
CA MET A 138 8.91 2.43 24.39
C MET A 138 9.83 3.40 23.63
N TRP A 139 9.34 4.02 22.56
CA TRP A 139 10.06 5.10 21.86
C TRP A 139 10.01 6.42 22.65
N THR A 140 8.87 6.67 23.28
CA THR A 140 8.61 7.95 23.97
C THR A 140 8.85 7.90 25.47
N TYR A 141 9.05 6.70 26.03
CA TYR A 141 9.28 6.49 27.45
C TYR A 141 10.51 7.24 27.94
N ASN A 142 10.31 8.15 28.90
CA ASN A 142 11.34 9.05 29.43
C ASN A 142 12.14 9.80 28.35
N SER A 143 11.55 9.97 27.16
CA SER A 143 12.21 10.56 25.99
C SER A 143 13.55 9.88 25.63
N ALA A 144 13.65 8.57 25.86
CA ALA A 144 14.89 7.80 25.63
C ALA A 144 15.28 7.70 24.14
N ILE A 145 14.30 7.74 23.23
CA ILE A 145 14.52 7.83 21.78
C ILE A 145 14.03 9.18 21.28
N GLU A 146 12.78 9.53 21.62
CA GLU A 146 12.13 10.76 21.18
C GLU A 146 11.07 11.23 22.18
N ARG A 147 10.72 12.53 22.16
CA ARG A 147 9.75 13.10 23.12
C ARG A 147 8.30 12.73 22.77
N ALA A 148 7.97 12.76 21.48
CA ALA A 148 6.68 12.42 20.94
C ALA A 148 6.85 12.03 19.47
N ILE A 149 6.01 11.12 18.99
CA ILE A 149 5.99 10.70 17.58
C ILE A 149 4.87 11.44 16.86
N PRO A 150 5.12 12.11 15.73
CA PRO A 150 4.08 12.67 14.88
C PRO A 150 3.23 11.58 14.23
N ILE A 151 1.93 11.54 14.52
CA ILE A 151 0.97 10.58 13.95
C ILE A 151 0.05 11.31 12.97
N TYR A 152 0.11 10.93 11.71
CA TYR A 152 -0.72 11.48 10.64
C TYR A 152 -1.84 10.51 10.30
N CYS A 153 -3.08 10.98 10.37
CA CYS A 153 -4.26 10.16 10.08
C CYS A 153 -5.46 11.03 9.72
N THR A 154 -6.51 10.44 9.15
CA THR A 154 -7.77 11.18 8.93
C THR A 154 -8.47 11.48 10.25
N ARG A 155 -9.40 12.43 10.22
CA ARG A 155 -10.25 12.72 11.39
C ARG A 155 -11.02 11.48 11.86
N THR A 156 -11.55 10.69 10.92
CA THR A 156 -12.27 9.45 11.20
C THR A 156 -11.37 8.46 11.95
N THR A 157 -10.14 8.27 11.49
CA THR A 157 -9.20 7.36 12.16
C THR A 157 -8.84 7.84 13.56
N TYR A 158 -8.54 9.13 13.73
CA TYR A 158 -8.29 9.73 15.04
C TYR A 158 -9.45 9.50 16.02
N ASP A 159 -10.70 9.76 15.61
CA ASP A 159 -11.87 9.62 16.48
C ASP A 159 -12.09 8.17 16.95
N GLN A 160 -11.83 7.20 16.07
CA GLN A 160 -11.96 5.77 16.40
C GLN A 160 -10.87 5.33 17.39
N ILE A 161 -9.64 5.81 17.22
CA ILE A 161 -8.56 5.56 18.18
C ILE A 161 -8.86 6.25 19.51
N ALA A 162 -9.30 7.51 19.49
CA ALA A 162 -9.64 8.26 20.69
C ALA A 162 -10.75 7.59 21.50
N SER A 163 -11.74 6.99 20.82
CA SER A 163 -12.80 6.24 21.47
C SER A 163 -12.33 4.90 22.03
N SER A 164 -11.42 4.20 21.34
CA SER A 164 -10.96 2.87 21.74
C SER A 164 -9.87 2.91 22.82
N PHE A 165 -8.95 3.87 22.71
CA PHE A 165 -7.77 4.03 23.56
C PHE A 165 -7.59 5.49 24.03
N PRO A 166 -8.48 6.05 24.86
CA PRO A 166 -8.43 7.46 25.28
C PRO A 166 -7.09 7.89 25.90
N TYR A 167 -6.38 6.96 26.55
CA TYR A 167 -5.08 7.23 27.16
C TYR A 167 -3.98 7.56 26.14
N MET A 168 -4.11 7.15 24.87
CA MET A 168 -3.19 7.52 23.79
C MET A 168 -3.37 8.97 23.33
N ILE A 169 -4.51 9.58 23.67
CA ILE A 169 -4.85 10.97 23.34
C ILE A 169 -4.48 11.89 24.50
N SER A 170 -4.89 11.53 25.70
CA SER A 170 -4.71 12.35 26.89
C SER A 170 -4.12 11.55 28.04
N LYS A 171 -3.01 12.05 28.59
CA LYS A 171 -2.41 11.51 29.82
C LYS A 171 -3.37 11.54 31.01
N ALA A 172 -4.37 12.43 31.01
CA ALA A 172 -5.38 12.49 32.07
C ALA A 172 -6.31 11.27 32.07
N ALA A 173 -6.42 10.56 30.95
CA ALA A 173 -7.21 9.33 30.83
C ALA A 173 -6.42 8.06 31.23
N ALA A 174 -5.18 8.20 31.71
CA ALA A 174 -4.37 7.09 32.17
C ALA A 174 -4.69 6.70 33.62
N SER A 175 -4.59 5.42 33.97
CA SER A 175 -4.90 4.86 35.30
C SER A 175 -3.84 5.13 36.38
N GLY A 176 -2.90 6.04 36.13
CA GLY A 176 -1.84 6.43 37.09
C GLY A 176 -0.60 5.54 37.13
N SER A 177 -0.57 4.42 36.40
CA SER A 177 0.66 3.65 36.15
C SER A 177 1.41 4.19 34.92
N GLY A 178 2.75 4.23 35.01
CA GLY A 178 3.62 4.92 34.05
C GLY A 178 3.70 4.33 32.64
N ALA A 179 4.39 5.09 31.77
CA ALA A 179 4.76 4.80 30.38
C ALA A 179 3.65 4.87 29.30
N VAL A 180 2.80 5.89 29.27
CA VAL A 180 1.83 6.13 28.17
C VAL A 180 2.56 6.65 26.91
N PRO A 181 2.18 6.22 25.69
CA PRO A 181 2.77 6.79 24.47
C PRO A 181 2.50 8.29 24.35
N SER A 182 3.46 9.03 23.80
CA SER A 182 3.32 10.47 23.56
C SER A 182 3.23 10.73 22.06
N PHE A 183 2.08 11.21 21.59
CA PHE A 183 1.84 11.46 20.19
C PHE A 183 1.58 12.93 19.90
N ASP A 184 2.04 13.37 18.73
CA ASP A 184 1.69 14.65 18.13
C ASP A 184 0.75 14.37 16.94
N TRP A 185 -0.56 14.49 17.18
CA TRP A 185 -1.60 14.13 16.22
C TRP A 185 -1.74 15.18 15.11
N ARG A 186 -1.58 14.75 13.86
CA ARG A 186 -1.69 15.56 12.64
C ARG A 186 -2.87 15.06 11.81
N ILE A 187 -3.97 15.80 11.85
CA ILE A 187 -5.18 15.42 11.11
C ILE A 187 -5.02 15.76 9.63
N MET A 188 -4.93 14.71 8.80
CA MET A 188 -4.75 14.83 7.36
C MET A 188 -6.08 15.13 6.65
N GLY A 189 -6.06 16.11 5.76
CA GLY A 189 -7.07 16.29 4.72
C GLY A 189 -6.86 15.28 3.61
N GLU A 190 -7.94 14.64 3.17
CA GLU A 190 -7.94 13.53 2.21
C GLU A 190 -7.64 13.97 0.76
N ASP A 191 -7.92 15.23 0.45
CA ASP A 191 -7.75 15.82 -0.89
C ASP A 191 -6.52 16.73 -1.01
N GLU A 192 -5.73 16.87 0.05
CA GLU A 192 -4.61 17.81 0.14
C GLU A 192 -3.25 17.09 0.05
N GLU A 193 -2.24 17.77 -0.50
CA GLU A 193 -0.87 17.27 -0.51
C GLU A 193 -0.18 17.56 0.83
N TRP A 194 0.62 16.61 1.31
CA TRP A 194 1.33 16.73 2.58
C TRP A 194 2.83 16.64 2.37
N ASN A 195 3.58 17.51 3.05
CA ASN A 195 5.03 17.37 3.17
C ASN A 195 5.36 16.70 4.51
N VAL A 196 5.79 15.45 4.44
CA VAL A 196 6.14 14.62 5.61
C VAL A 196 7.62 14.29 5.54
N CYS A 197 8.40 14.78 6.49
CA CYS A 197 9.85 14.59 6.55
C CYS A 197 10.58 14.99 5.24
N GLY A 198 10.06 15.98 4.53
CA GLY A 198 10.61 16.42 3.26
C GLY A 198 10.10 15.66 2.04
N VAL A 199 9.22 14.67 2.19
CA VAL A 199 8.62 13.84 1.12
C VAL A 199 7.22 14.34 0.79
N LYS A 200 6.90 14.44 -0.51
CA LYS A 200 5.55 14.76 -0.95
C LYS A 200 4.68 13.50 -0.86
N ILE A 201 3.70 13.53 0.02
CA ILE A 201 2.69 12.49 0.22
C ILE A 201 1.36 13.01 -0.30
N VAL A 202 0.81 12.36 -1.31
CA VAL A 202 -0.55 12.63 -1.81
C VAL A 202 -1.46 11.51 -1.30
N PRO A 203 -2.38 11.78 -0.36
CA PRO A 203 -3.37 10.80 0.09
C PRO A 203 -4.31 10.43 -1.05
N VAL A 204 -4.67 9.16 -1.16
CA VAL A 204 -5.57 8.62 -2.17
C VAL A 204 -6.69 7.86 -1.46
N PRO A 205 -7.84 8.51 -1.16
CA PRO A 205 -8.95 7.86 -0.47
C PRO A 205 -9.54 6.72 -1.30
N VAL A 206 -9.52 5.50 -0.78
CA VAL A 206 -10.01 4.30 -1.45
C VAL A 206 -11.06 3.60 -0.61
N GLU A 207 -11.94 2.85 -1.26
CA GLU A 207 -12.95 2.07 -0.56
C GLU A 207 -12.31 0.79 -0.03
N HIS A 208 -12.60 0.43 1.22
CA HIS A 208 -12.15 -0.76 1.94
C HIS A 208 -13.37 -1.52 2.49
N GLY A 209 -14.26 -1.93 1.58
CA GLY A 209 -15.54 -2.53 1.92
C GLY A 209 -16.56 -1.54 2.47
N HIS A 210 -17.57 -2.05 3.17
CA HIS A 210 -18.73 -1.25 3.58
C HIS A 210 -19.11 -1.50 5.03
N TYR A 211 -19.63 -0.45 5.69
CA TYR A 211 -20.28 -0.61 6.97
C TYR A 211 -21.59 -1.40 6.81
N PHE A 212 -21.70 -2.51 7.54
CA PHE A 212 -22.88 -3.37 7.56
C PHE A 212 -23.98 -2.79 8.48
N ASP A 213 -24.52 -1.61 8.16
CA ASP A 213 -25.74 -1.14 8.82
C ASP A 213 -26.95 -1.91 8.27
N ARG A 214 -27.36 -2.95 8.99
CA ARG A 214 -28.48 -3.83 8.61
C ARG A 214 -29.87 -3.20 8.82
N LYS A 215 -29.99 -1.99 9.37
CA LYS A 215 -31.30 -1.47 9.78
C LYS A 215 -31.65 -0.04 9.35
N THR A 216 -30.71 0.85 8.98
CA THR A 216 -31.07 2.29 8.87
C THR A 216 -30.51 3.14 7.72
N GLY A 217 -29.91 2.59 6.66
CA GLY A 217 -29.54 3.42 5.51
C GLY A 217 -28.77 2.72 4.38
N PRO A 218 -28.41 3.46 3.30
CA PRO A 218 -27.53 2.93 2.27
C PRO A 218 -26.19 2.53 2.87
N GLN A 219 -25.61 1.42 2.36
CA GLN A 219 -24.26 1.02 2.70
C GLN A 219 -23.31 2.20 2.45
N ARG A 220 -22.45 2.48 3.44
CA ARG A 220 -21.43 3.52 3.32
C ARG A 220 -20.08 2.82 3.18
N PRO A 221 -19.26 3.20 2.19
CA PRO A 221 -17.92 2.64 2.09
C PRO A 221 -17.13 3.02 3.33
N LEU A 222 -16.37 2.06 3.84
CA LEU A 222 -15.27 2.36 4.74
C LEU A 222 -14.14 2.92 3.87
N ILE A 223 -13.56 4.05 4.27
CA ILE A 223 -12.46 4.68 3.51
C ILE A 223 -11.14 4.33 4.18
N SER A 224 -10.20 3.86 3.37
CA SER A 224 -8.78 3.74 3.71
C SER A 224 -7.97 4.72 2.88
N LEU A 225 -6.80 5.16 3.36
CA LEU A 225 -5.90 6.00 2.58
C LEU A 225 -4.83 5.16 1.89
N GLY A 226 -4.74 5.35 0.57
CA GLY A 226 -3.50 5.14 -0.16
C GLY A 226 -2.56 6.32 -0.06
N PHE A 227 -1.28 6.10 -0.39
CA PHE A 227 -0.29 7.17 -0.43
C PHE A 227 0.51 7.12 -1.73
N LEU A 228 0.42 8.18 -2.55
CA LEU A 228 1.36 8.41 -3.64
C LEU A 228 2.55 9.21 -3.10
N ILE A 229 3.72 8.57 -3.10
CA ILE A 229 4.96 9.03 -2.48
C ILE A 229 5.88 9.57 -3.58
N ASP A 230 6.14 10.88 -3.54
CA ASP A 230 7.00 11.62 -4.49
C ASP A 230 6.66 11.33 -5.98
N SER A 231 5.39 11.02 -6.28
CA SER A 231 4.92 10.58 -7.62
C SER A 231 5.63 9.36 -8.19
N THR A 232 6.28 8.54 -7.35
CA THR A 232 7.12 7.40 -7.76
C THR A 232 6.55 6.07 -7.28
N VAL A 233 6.14 6.00 -6.01
CA VAL A 233 5.57 4.80 -5.38
C VAL A 233 4.13 5.09 -4.97
N LEU A 234 3.18 4.25 -5.39
CA LEU A 234 1.81 4.26 -4.91
C LEU A 234 1.59 3.08 -3.97
N TYR A 235 1.26 3.35 -2.71
CA TYR A 235 0.98 2.35 -1.67
C TYR A 235 -0.53 2.24 -1.40
N LEU A 236 -1.08 1.03 -1.53
CA LEU A 236 -2.51 0.69 -1.39
C LEU A 236 -2.70 -0.67 -0.67
N SER A 237 -2.85 -0.69 0.66
CA SER A 237 -2.90 -1.96 1.44
C SER A 237 -4.29 -2.57 1.66
N ASP A 238 -5.34 -1.76 1.70
CA ASP A 238 -6.67 -2.18 2.15
C ASP A 238 -7.71 -1.59 1.21
N VAL A 239 -7.92 -2.25 0.05
CA VAL A 239 -8.65 -1.63 -1.06
C VAL A 239 -9.64 -2.61 -1.64
N SER A 240 -10.94 -2.38 -1.53
CA SER A 240 -11.92 -3.06 -2.38
C SER A 240 -12.10 -2.37 -3.73
N ARG A 241 -11.92 -1.04 -3.77
CA ARG A 241 -12.14 -0.24 -4.99
C ARG A 241 -11.40 1.08 -4.94
N VAL A 242 -10.82 1.47 -6.08
CA VAL A 242 -10.31 2.83 -6.31
C VAL A 242 -11.39 3.64 -7.05
N PRO A 243 -11.98 4.68 -6.45
CA PRO A 243 -13.00 5.48 -7.11
C PRO A 243 -12.49 6.12 -8.42
N LYS A 244 -13.36 6.26 -9.43
CA LYS A 244 -12.98 6.88 -10.73
C LYS A 244 -12.45 8.31 -10.57
N SER A 245 -12.98 9.06 -9.59
CA SER A 245 -12.47 10.39 -9.23
C SER A 245 -11.02 10.36 -8.76
N GLN A 246 -10.60 9.31 -8.06
CA GLN A 246 -9.24 9.15 -7.57
C GLN A 246 -8.29 8.72 -8.68
N ILE A 247 -8.73 7.87 -9.62
CA ILE A 247 -7.96 7.61 -10.84
C ILE A 247 -7.77 8.90 -11.65
N ALA A 248 -8.82 9.70 -11.81
CA ALA A 248 -8.73 10.99 -12.49
C ALA A 248 -7.79 11.97 -11.77
N ARG A 249 -7.79 11.96 -10.43
CA ARG A 249 -6.84 12.74 -9.62
C ARG A 249 -5.40 12.23 -9.76
N LEU A 250 -5.18 10.91 -9.79
CA LEU A 250 -3.85 10.35 -10.05
C LEU A 250 -3.30 10.77 -11.42
N ALA A 251 -4.17 10.97 -12.42
CA ALA A 251 -3.79 11.47 -13.73
C ALA A 251 -3.24 12.91 -13.74
N SER A 252 -3.39 13.69 -12.66
CA SER A 252 -2.71 14.99 -12.52
C SER A 252 -1.27 14.86 -12.01
N TYR A 253 -0.87 13.68 -11.51
CA TYR A 253 0.46 13.41 -10.98
C TYR A 253 1.26 12.42 -11.84
N LEU A 254 0.55 11.59 -12.60
CA LEU A 254 1.11 10.45 -13.32
C LEU A 254 0.63 10.44 -14.78
N SER A 255 1.51 10.05 -15.69
CA SER A 255 1.14 9.69 -17.06
C SER A 255 0.51 8.31 -17.06
N LEU A 256 -0.82 8.25 -17.21
CA LEU A 256 -1.56 6.99 -17.32
C LEU A 256 -1.54 6.47 -18.77
N PRO A 257 -1.53 5.14 -19.00
CA PRO A 257 -1.72 4.57 -20.33
C PRO A 257 -3.04 5.03 -20.97
N SER A 258 -3.01 5.45 -22.23
CA SER A 258 -4.22 5.81 -22.97
C SER A 258 -5.07 4.57 -23.27
N ALA A 259 -6.38 4.65 -23.01
CA ALA A 259 -7.35 3.58 -23.28
C ALA A 259 -7.58 3.32 -24.79
N SER A 260 -6.86 3.98 -25.71
CA SER A 260 -6.99 3.75 -27.14
C SER A 260 -5.68 3.98 -27.90
N SER A 261 -4.99 2.89 -28.23
CA SER A 261 -4.07 2.86 -29.38
C SER A 261 -4.59 1.88 -30.43
N SER A 262 -5.77 2.21 -30.98
CA SER A 262 -6.27 1.65 -32.24
C SER A 262 -6.54 2.77 -33.24
N SER A 263 -5.48 3.24 -33.91
CA SER A 263 -5.51 3.48 -35.37
C SER A 263 -4.17 4.01 -35.86
N SER A 264 -3.38 3.11 -36.43
CA SER A 264 -2.47 3.47 -37.51
C SER A 264 -3.30 3.61 -38.80
N SER A 265 -3.51 4.83 -39.29
CA SER A 265 -3.59 5.19 -40.73
C SER A 265 -3.88 6.69 -40.95
N SER A 266 -2.83 7.40 -41.35
CA SER A 266 -2.76 8.29 -42.55
C SER A 266 -3.45 9.68 -42.60
N PHE A 267 -2.59 10.67 -42.88
CA PHE A 267 -2.80 11.93 -43.62
C PHE A 267 -3.79 12.98 -43.09
N LEU A 268 -3.27 13.95 -42.34
CA LEU A 268 -3.75 15.33 -42.37
C LEU A 268 -2.55 16.30 -42.43
N PRO A 269 -2.59 17.39 -43.23
CA PRO A 269 -1.52 18.37 -43.27
C PRO A 269 -1.53 19.22 -42.00
N THR A 270 -0.36 19.37 -41.38
CA THR A 270 -0.14 20.23 -40.21
C THR A 270 -0.17 21.71 -40.58
N PRO A 271 -0.96 22.55 -39.89
CA PRO A 271 -0.63 23.98 -39.83
C PRO A 271 0.47 24.16 -38.80
N ARG A 272 1.61 24.73 -39.21
CA ARG A 272 2.63 25.25 -38.30
C ARG A 272 2.02 26.36 -37.45
N SER A 273 1.61 26.03 -36.23
CA SER A 273 1.42 26.99 -35.15
C SER A 273 2.51 26.73 -34.11
N THR A 274 3.57 27.55 -34.17
CA THR A 274 4.61 27.63 -33.14
C THR A 274 4.09 28.46 -31.99
N ASN A 275 4.26 27.94 -30.76
CA ASN A 275 3.98 28.55 -29.44
C ASN A 275 2.69 28.09 -28.72
N ALA A 276 2.47 26.77 -28.63
CA ALA A 276 1.76 26.22 -27.47
C ALA A 276 2.82 25.88 -26.40
N PRO A 277 2.66 26.30 -25.14
CA PRO A 277 3.53 25.83 -24.07
C PRO A 277 3.42 24.30 -24.01
N SER A 278 4.56 23.60 -24.09
CA SER A 278 4.62 22.15 -23.92
C SER A 278 3.98 21.80 -22.58
N LEU A 279 2.93 20.97 -22.59
CA LEU A 279 2.38 20.45 -21.34
C LEU A 279 3.52 19.78 -20.55
N PRO A 280 3.59 19.97 -19.23
CA PRO A 280 4.58 19.26 -18.42
C PRO A 280 4.41 17.75 -18.62
N HIS A 281 5.49 17.07 -19.00
CA HIS A 281 5.50 15.62 -19.10
C HIS A 281 5.33 15.03 -17.71
N LEU A 282 4.17 14.43 -17.46
CA LEU A 282 3.94 13.69 -16.22
C LEU A 282 4.71 12.37 -16.25
N PRO A 283 5.26 11.92 -15.12
CA PRO A 283 6.03 10.70 -15.09
C PRO A 283 5.14 9.45 -15.05
N THR A 284 5.67 8.31 -15.49
CA THR A 284 5.02 7.00 -15.28
C THR A 284 5.12 6.55 -13.83
N LEU A 285 4.17 5.72 -13.36
CA LEU A 285 4.28 5.12 -12.03
C LEU A 285 5.39 4.06 -12.02
N ASP A 286 6.40 4.23 -11.16
CA ASP A 286 7.51 3.27 -11.11
C ASP A 286 7.14 2.04 -10.28
N THR A 287 6.45 2.23 -9.16
CA THR A 287 6.06 1.12 -8.28
C THR A 287 4.64 1.28 -7.77
N LEU A 288 3.85 0.21 -7.94
CA LEU A 288 2.60 -0.01 -7.24
C LEU A 288 2.83 -1.05 -6.14
N ILE A 289 2.48 -0.72 -4.90
CA ILE A 289 2.33 -1.69 -3.81
C ILE A 289 0.83 -1.80 -3.58
N THR A 290 0.25 -2.96 -3.81
CA THR A 290 -1.21 -3.14 -3.71
C THR A 290 -1.59 -4.45 -3.04
N ASP A 291 -2.75 -4.47 -2.41
CA ASP A 291 -3.28 -5.63 -1.70
C ASP A 291 -3.84 -6.72 -2.62
N THR A 292 -3.95 -7.94 -2.07
CA THR A 292 -4.70 -9.04 -2.69
C THR A 292 -5.06 -10.13 -1.69
N CYS A 293 -6.25 -10.05 -1.12
CA CYS A 293 -6.75 -11.06 -0.17
C CYS A 293 -7.49 -12.24 -0.82
N SER A 294 -7.75 -12.20 -2.13
CA SER A 294 -8.43 -13.29 -2.84
C SER A 294 -7.92 -13.39 -4.28
N LEU A 295 -8.08 -14.56 -4.90
CA LEU A 295 -7.55 -14.76 -6.24
C LEU A 295 -8.44 -14.16 -7.33
N PHE A 296 -9.74 -14.51 -7.37
CA PHE A 296 -10.57 -14.26 -8.56
C PHE A 296 -12.07 -13.98 -8.29
N SER A 297 -12.46 -13.57 -7.09
CA SER A 297 -13.85 -13.13 -6.85
C SER A 297 -14.19 -11.90 -7.72
N PRO A 298 -15.30 -11.90 -8.49
CA PRO A 298 -15.73 -10.72 -9.23
C PRO A 298 -16.30 -9.63 -8.30
N ASP A 299 -16.75 -9.99 -7.10
CA ASP A 299 -17.29 -9.08 -6.09
C ASP A 299 -16.38 -9.10 -4.83
N PRO A 300 -15.34 -8.24 -4.77
CA PRO A 300 -14.49 -8.11 -3.60
C PRO A 300 -15.25 -7.46 -2.44
N ARG A 301 -15.26 -8.11 -1.27
CA ARG A 301 -15.96 -7.56 -0.09
C ARG A 301 -15.25 -6.36 0.52
N SER A 302 -13.94 -6.45 0.71
CA SER A 302 -13.13 -5.42 1.38
C SER A 302 -11.72 -5.24 0.83
N HIS A 303 -11.25 -6.15 -0.03
CA HIS A 303 -9.89 -6.16 -0.57
C HIS A 303 -9.90 -6.54 -2.04
N LEU A 304 -8.86 -6.12 -2.77
CA LEU A 304 -8.75 -6.44 -4.18
C LEU A 304 -8.60 -7.94 -4.31
N THR A 305 -9.18 -8.46 -5.37
CA THR A 305 -8.73 -9.75 -5.86
C THR A 305 -7.48 -9.53 -6.69
N LEU A 306 -6.68 -10.58 -6.83
CA LEU A 306 -5.46 -10.50 -7.60
C LEU A 306 -5.70 -10.02 -9.04
N ALA A 307 -6.79 -10.46 -9.68
CA ALA A 307 -7.14 -9.96 -11.00
C ALA A 307 -7.38 -8.45 -11.01
N LEU A 308 -8.08 -7.92 -9.99
CA LEU A 308 -8.32 -6.49 -9.85
C LEU A 308 -7.03 -5.71 -9.53
N ALA A 309 -6.16 -6.26 -8.69
CA ALA A 309 -4.83 -5.69 -8.42
C ALA A 309 -3.97 -5.59 -9.70
N LEU A 310 -4.00 -6.64 -10.53
CA LEU A 310 -3.28 -6.67 -11.80
C LEU A 310 -3.90 -5.73 -12.86
N SER A 311 -5.23 -5.59 -12.88
CA SER A 311 -5.91 -4.61 -13.73
C SER A 311 -5.67 -3.17 -13.25
N LEU A 312 -5.59 -2.93 -11.94
CA LEU A 312 -5.22 -1.62 -11.41
C LEU A 312 -3.77 -1.26 -11.80
N SER A 313 -2.85 -2.21 -11.65
CA SER A 313 -1.46 -2.07 -12.14
C SER A 313 -1.40 -1.70 -13.63
N ALA A 314 -2.24 -2.36 -14.43
CA ALA A 314 -2.42 -2.06 -15.85
C ALA A 314 -2.75 -0.61 -16.13
N ARG A 315 -3.81 -0.17 -15.48
CA ARG A 315 -4.46 1.11 -15.68
C ARG A 315 -3.61 2.26 -15.19
N LEU A 316 -2.77 2.00 -14.18
CA LEU A 316 -1.80 2.96 -13.67
C LEU A 316 -0.48 2.96 -14.46
N GLY A 317 -0.27 1.98 -15.34
CA GLY A 317 0.98 1.83 -16.08
C GLY A 317 2.18 1.57 -15.17
N ALA A 318 1.98 0.85 -14.07
CA ALA A 318 3.03 0.60 -13.08
C ALA A 318 4.16 -0.25 -13.68
N ARG A 319 5.41 0.21 -13.55
CA ARG A 319 6.58 -0.55 -14.04
C ARG A 319 6.84 -1.81 -13.21
N ARG A 320 6.71 -1.69 -11.89
CA ARG A 320 6.78 -2.79 -10.93
C ARG A 320 5.55 -2.82 -10.06
N THR A 321 5.04 -4.01 -9.78
CA THR A 321 3.95 -4.21 -8.81
C THR A 321 4.36 -5.20 -7.72
N TYR A 322 4.23 -4.80 -6.46
CA TYR A 322 4.41 -5.66 -5.30
C TYR A 322 3.06 -5.96 -4.66
N LEU A 323 2.76 -7.24 -4.49
CA LEU A 323 1.52 -7.70 -3.85
C LEU A 323 1.73 -7.81 -2.34
N THR A 324 0.89 -7.15 -1.55
CA THR A 324 0.87 -7.22 -0.08
C THR A 324 -0.49 -7.70 0.42
N ASP A 325 -0.67 -7.71 1.74
CA ASP A 325 -1.90 -8.14 2.41
C ASP A 325 -2.29 -9.58 2.05
N LEU A 326 -1.29 -10.44 1.99
CA LEU A 326 -1.44 -11.79 1.49
C LEU A 326 -2.08 -12.68 2.56
N PRO A 327 -3.17 -13.41 2.22
CA PRO A 327 -3.84 -14.29 3.14
C PRO A 327 -3.05 -15.59 3.33
N HIS A 328 -3.42 -16.36 4.35
CA HIS A 328 -2.99 -17.75 4.45
C HIS A 328 -3.61 -18.61 3.34
N GLY A 329 -3.28 -19.91 3.31
CA GLY A 329 -3.72 -20.82 2.26
C GLY A 329 -2.68 -21.00 1.17
N VAL A 330 -2.22 -19.88 0.59
CA VAL A 330 -1.25 -19.85 -0.51
C VAL A 330 0.14 -19.51 0.02
N SER A 331 1.14 -20.35 -0.29
CA SER A 331 2.51 -20.10 0.16
C SER A 331 3.17 -18.99 -0.66
N HIS A 332 4.20 -18.34 -0.11
CA HIS A 332 5.03 -17.36 -0.83
C HIS A 332 5.58 -17.93 -2.15
N ALA A 333 6.00 -19.20 -2.15
CA ALA A 333 6.49 -19.86 -3.35
C ALA A 333 5.43 -19.99 -4.44
N ASP A 334 4.18 -20.28 -4.06
CA ASP A 334 3.07 -20.38 -5.00
C ASP A 334 2.71 -19.00 -5.56
N TRP A 335 2.62 -17.97 -4.70
CA TRP A 335 2.45 -16.57 -5.11
C TRP A 335 3.55 -16.11 -6.08
N LEU A 336 4.80 -16.45 -5.80
CA LEU A 336 5.93 -16.09 -6.64
C LEU A 336 5.85 -16.77 -8.00
N ALA A 337 5.60 -18.08 -8.03
CA ALA A 337 5.48 -18.83 -9.29
C ALA A 337 4.34 -18.29 -10.17
N TRP A 338 3.23 -17.89 -9.57
CA TRP A 338 2.10 -17.26 -10.24
C TRP A 338 2.48 -15.89 -10.83
N ALA A 339 3.12 -15.05 -10.03
CA ALA A 339 3.52 -13.69 -10.44
C ALA A 339 4.63 -13.71 -11.52
N GLU A 340 5.60 -14.63 -11.42
CA GLU A 340 6.62 -14.86 -12.45
C GLU A 340 6.01 -15.33 -13.76
N ARG A 341 5.05 -16.26 -13.68
CA ARG A 341 4.37 -16.77 -14.86
C ARG A 341 3.53 -15.69 -15.55
N PHE A 342 2.88 -14.84 -14.77
CA PHE A 342 2.17 -13.67 -15.29
C PHE A 342 3.14 -12.65 -15.92
N SER A 343 4.31 -12.45 -15.31
CA SER A 343 5.33 -11.52 -15.80
C SER A 343 6.02 -11.98 -17.09
N ALA A 344 5.98 -13.27 -17.42
CA ALA A 344 6.64 -13.83 -18.59
C ALA A 344 5.92 -13.42 -19.90
N ARG A 345 6.71 -13.09 -20.94
CA ARG A 345 6.18 -12.88 -22.30
C ARG A 345 5.39 -14.12 -22.76
N GLY A 346 4.17 -13.91 -23.27
CA GLY A 346 3.33 -15.01 -23.73
C GLY A 346 2.58 -15.75 -22.62
N ALA A 347 2.10 -15.04 -21.59
CA ALA A 347 1.16 -15.56 -20.58
C ALA A 347 -0.11 -16.23 -21.18
N GLY A 348 -0.32 -16.09 -22.50
CA GLY A 348 -1.36 -16.74 -23.28
C GLY A 348 -2.58 -15.85 -23.41
N GLN A 349 -3.36 -16.04 -24.47
CA GLN A 349 -4.63 -15.32 -24.64
C GLN A 349 -5.60 -15.68 -23.50
N ALA A 350 -6.37 -14.67 -23.09
CA ALA A 350 -7.52 -14.83 -22.20
C ALA A 350 -8.42 -15.97 -22.71
N LYS A 351 -8.86 -16.84 -21.80
CA LYS A 351 -9.92 -17.81 -22.08
C LYS A 351 -11.29 -17.15 -21.84
N ARG A 352 -12.35 -17.70 -22.46
CA ARG A 352 -13.73 -17.27 -22.18
C ARG A 352 -14.07 -17.51 -20.70
N GLU A 353 -14.93 -16.66 -20.13
CA GLU A 353 -15.32 -16.66 -18.72
C GLU A 353 -15.69 -18.06 -18.17
N GLY A 354 -16.55 -18.81 -18.89
CA GLY A 354 -16.95 -20.16 -18.49
C GLY A 354 -15.83 -21.20 -18.48
N GLU A 355 -14.74 -20.99 -19.23
CA GLU A 355 -13.55 -21.84 -19.18
C GLU A 355 -12.59 -21.45 -18.05
N THR A 356 -12.75 -20.24 -17.51
CA THR A 356 -11.90 -19.68 -16.46
C THR A 356 -12.37 -20.11 -15.08
N ALA A 357 -13.69 -20.18 -14.84
CA ALA A 357 -14.28 -20.69 -13.60
C ALA A 357 -13.73 -22.06 -13.19
N TYR A 358 -13.54 -22.97 -14.16
CA TYR A 358 -12.98 -24.31 -13.92
C TYR A 358 -11.50 -24.28 -13.48
N LEU A 359 -10.72 -23.30 -13.94
CA LEU A 359 -9.30 -23.16 -13.56
C LEU A 359 -9.13 -22.75 -12.10
N VAL A 360 -10.16 -22.12 -11.51
CA VAL A 360 -10.15 -21.61 -10.14
C VAL A 360 -10.70 -22.62 -9.12
N THR A 361 -11.52 -23.56 -9.58
CA THR A 361 -12.13 -24.58 -8.71
C THR A 361 -11.23 -25.79 -8.46
N GLN A 362 -10.02 -25.82 -9.04
CA GLN A 362 -9.08 -26.92 -8.80
C GLN A 362 -8.44 -26.79 -7.41
N ALA A 363 -8.28 -27.92 -6.72
CA ALA A 363 -7.65 -27.97 -5.40
C ALA A 363 -6.21 -27.42 -5.38
N GLU A 364 -5.51 -27.49 -6.52
CA GLU A 364 -4.22 -26.85 -6.75
C GLU A 364 -4.22 -26.13 -8.10
N ILE A 365 -3.97 -24.82 -8.10
CA ILE A 365 -3.93 -24.01 -9.31
C ILE A 365 -2.49 -23.98 -9.85
N SER A 366 -2.24 -24.65 -10.97
CA SER A 366 -0.92 -24.59 -11.63
C SER A 366 -0.60 -23.16 -12.12
N PRO A 367 0.68 -22.72 -12.15
CA PRO A 367 1.03 -21.37 -12.63
C PRO A 367 0.53 -21.05 -14.04
N ARG A 368 0.49 -22.05 -14.93
CA ARG A 368 -0.04 -21.87 -16.29
C ARG A 368 -1.55 -21.65 -16.29
N CYS A 369 -2.29 -22.40 -15.48
CA CYS A 369 -3.74 -22.21 -15.31
C CYS A 369 -4.01 -20.84 -14.70
N PHE A 370 -3.26 -20.47 -13.67
CA PHE A 370 -3.29 -19.19 -13.00
C PHE A 370 -3.15 -18.01 -13.98
N ALA A 371 -2.05 -17.95 -14.75
CA ALA A 371 -1.79 -16.80 -15.62
C ALA A 371 -2.86 -16.62 -16.71
N ARG A 372 -3.39 -17.73 -17.25
CA ARG A 372 -4.50 -17.68 -18.21
C ARG A 372 -5.79 -17.18 -17.57
N ALA A 373 -6.06 -17.57 -16.33
CA ALA A 373 -7.21 -17.09 -15.58
C ALA A 373 -7.08 -15.61 -15.24
N ALA A 374 -5.92 -15.17 -14.72
CA ALA A 374 -5.63 -13.77 -14.45
C ALA A 374 -5.85 -12.90 -15.70
N ASN A 375 -5.31 -13.30 -16.86
CA ASN A 375 -5.52 -12.58 -18.12
C ASN A 375 -6.99 -12.51 -18.54
N ALA A 376 -7.74 -13.59 -18.33
CA ALA A 376 -9.17 -13.62 -18.64
C ALA A 376 -9.98 -12.68 -17.74
N PHE A 377 -9.70 -12.69 -16.43
CA PHE A 377 -10.37 -11.79 -15.49
C PHE A 377 -10.01 -10.32 -15.71
N ILE A 378 -8.75 -10.01 -16.02
CA ILE A 378 -8.33 -8.64 -16.39
C ILE A 378 -9.12 -8.15 -17.61
N ALA A 379 -9.20 -8.96 -18.67
CA ALA A 379 -9.93 -8.58 -19.87
C ALA A 379 -11.44 -8.41 -19.64
N LEU A 380 -12.04 -9.29 -18.82
CA LEU A 380 -13.45 -9.21 -18.44
C LEU A 380 -13.73 -7.94 -17.63
N TYR A 381 -12.93 -7.64 -16.61
CA TYR A 381 -13.10 -6.45 -15.79
C TYR A 381 -12.97 -5.15 -16.59
N ALA A 382 -11.99 -5.07 -17.51
CA ALA A 382 -11.85 -3.94 -18.42
C ALA A 382 -13.12 -3.73 -19.27
N SER A 383 -13.76 -4.81 -19.71
CA SER A 383 -15.02 -4.74 -20.47
C SER A 383 -16.20 -4.24 -19.64
N GLU A 384 -16.34 -4.69 -18.39
CA GLU A 384 -17.44 -4.31 -17.49
C GLU A 384 -17.38 -2.84 -17.04
N GLU A 385 -16.17 -2.30 -16.85
CA GLU A 385 -15.96 -0.89 -16.51
C GLU A 385 -16.07 0.07 -17.72
N GLY A 386 -16.32 -0.48 -18.92
CA GLY A 386 -16.51 0.28 -20.16
C GLY A 386 -15.20 0.75 -20.81
N GLU A 387 -14.08 0.09 -20.53
CA GLU A 387 -12.72 0.53 -20.90
C GLU A 387 -12.19 -0.10 -22.22
N GLY A 388 -13.06 -0.76 -22.99
CA GLY A 388 -12.70 -1.42 -24.26
C GLY A 388 -12.03 -2.80 -24.07
N GLU A 389 -11.65 -3.47 -25.17
CA GLU A 389 -10.87 -4.72 -25.08
C GLU A 389 -9.44 -4.39 -24.63
N GLU A 390 -9.10 -4.64 -23.36
CA GLU A 390 -7.71 -4.65 -22.93
C GLU A 390 -7.01 -5.83 -23.62
N LYS A 391 -6.20 -5.54 -24.67
CA LYS A 391 -5.29 -6.53 -25.22
C LYS A 391 -4.33 -6.94 -24.10
N VAL A 392 -4.37 -8.22 -23.72
CA VAL A 392 -3.46 -8.84 -22.74
C VAL A 392 -2.08 -8.20 -22.85
N ALA A 393 -1.73 -7.36 -21.89
CA ALA A 393 -0.57 -6.50 -22.03
C ALA A 393 0.73 -7.30 -22.00
N ASP A 394 1.68 -6.89 -22.83
CA ASP A 394 3.02 -7.46 -22.87
C ASP A 394 3.74 -7.26 -21.52
N ALA A 395 4.17 -8.37 -20.92
CA ALA A 395 5.13 -8.51 -19.81
C ALA A 395 5.10 -7.39 -18.74
N ARG A 396 4.13 -7.46 -17.81
CA ARG A 396 4.10 -6.62 -16.60
C ARG A 396 4.84 -7.30 -15.46
N TRP A 397 5.78 -6.60 -14.82
CA TRP A 397 6.55 -7.15 -13.71
C TRP A 397 5.75 -7.11 -12.41
N VAL A 398 5.51 -8.28 -11.81
CA VAL A 398 4.75 -8.42 -10.55
C VAL A 398 5.45 -9.40 -9.63
N ARG A 399 5.56 -9.12 -8.34
CA ARG A 399 6.09 -10.05 -7.33
C ARG A 399 5.31 -9.96 -6.00
N PRO A 400 5.17 -11.06 -5.23
CA PRO A 400 4.68 -10.95 -3.87
C PRO A 400 5.72 -10.29 -2.97
N ALA A 401 5.30 -9.35 -2.13
CA ALA A 401 6.14 -8.86 -1.05
C ALA A 401 6.32 -9.94 0.02
N PHE A 402 7.32 -9.76 0.87
CA PHE A 402 7.51 -10.52 2.11
C PHE A 402 8.18 -9.61 3.15
N ASP A 403 7.99 -9.94 4.43
CA ASP A 403 8.56 -9.20 5.54
C ASP A 403 10.09 -9.15 5.44
N GLY A 404 10.67 -7.96 5.50
CA GLY A 404 12.11 -7.73 5.32
C GLY A 404 12.54 -7.44 3.88
N LEU A 405 11.64 -7.50 2.90
CA LEU A 405 11.94 -7.04 1.53
C LEU A 405 12.26 -5.54 1.55
N VAL A 406 13.32 -5.12 0.87
CA VAL A 406 13.71 -3.71 0.75
C VAL A 406 13.64 -3.27 -0.71
N LEU A 407 12.86 -2.23 -0.98
CA LEU A 407 12.82 -1.52 -2.26
C LEU A 407 13.71 -0.28 -2.16
N ARG A 408 14.37 0.08 -3.26
CA ARG A 408 15.19 1.28 -3.36
C ARG A 408 14.92 2.02 -4.65
N TRP A 409 14.96 3.35 -4.57
CA TRP A 409 14.83 4.19 -5.75
C TRP A 409 15.51 5.55 -5.58
N GLU A 410 15.92 6.14 -6.68
CA GLU A 410 16.52 7.46 -6.69
C GLU A 410 15.44 8.55 -6.75
N ALA A 411 15.68 9.69 -6.10
CA ALA A 411 14.79 10.83 -6.22
C ALA A 411 14.76 11.31 -7.68
N ARG A 412 13.58 11.65 -8.19
CA ARG A 412 13.47 12.31 -9.49
C ARG A 412 14.05 13.72 -9.37
N VAL A 413 15.15 13.99 -10.07
CA VAL A 413 15.75 15.32 -10.13
C VAL A 413 14.87 16.18 -11.03
N GLY A 414 14.37 17.30 -10.52
CA GLY A 414 13.56 18.23 -11.32
C GLY A 414 14.36 18.73 -12.52
N GLY A 415 13.90 18.42 -13.74
CA GLY A 415 14.54 18.82 -14.99
C GLY A 415 14.89 17.68 -15.96
N ASP A 416 14.56 16.42 -15.65
CA ASP A 416 14.74 15.32 -16.60
C ASP A 416 13.62 15.37 -17.68
N GLU A 417 13.80 16.26 -18.66
CA GLU A 417 12.98 16.44 -19.86
C GLU A 417 13.21 15.33 -20.92
N GLY A 418 13.89 14.23 -20.55
CA GLY A 418 14.16 13.11 -21.43
C GLY A 418 13.03 12.09 -21.47
N GLU A 419 12.45 11.86 -22.65
CA GLU A 419 11.55 10.72 -22.90
C GLU A 419 12.21 9.40 -22.45
N GLY A 420 11.75 8.83 -21.34
CA GLY A 420 12.08 7.46 -20.92
C GLY A 420 12.98 7.29 -19.69
N ALA A 421 13.55 8.36 -19.11
CA ALA A 421 14.34 8.26 -17.88
C ALA A 421 13.43 8.12 -16.64
N GLY A 422 12.85 6.93 -16.42
CA GLY A 422 12.20 6.66 -15.14
C GLY A 422 13.25 6.42 -14.05
N SER A 423 12.86 6.66 -12.79
CA SER A 423 13.76 6.41 -11.66
C SER A 423 14.14 4.93 -11.65
N LYS A 424 15.43 4.65 -11.42
CA LYS A 424 15.90 3.28 -11.25
C LYS A 424 15.31 2.74 -9.95
N VAL A 425 14.40 1.78 -10.04
CA VAL A 425 13.88 1.03 -8.88
C VAL A 425 14.49 -0.36 -8.88
N TRP A 426 14.99 -0.79 -7.73
CA TRP A 426 15.49 -2.14 -7.50
C TRP A 426 15.14 -2.65 -6.11
N ASP A 427 15.22 -3.96 -5.90
CA ASP A 427 14.93 -4.58 -4.62
C ASP A 427 16.00 -5.59 -4.17
N SER A 428 15.89 -6.04 -2.92
CA SER A 428 16.89 -6.91 -2.29
C SER A 428 16.76 -8.40 -2.63
N ALA A 429 15.79 -8.81 -3.45
CA ALA A 429 15.44 -10.22 -3.60
C ALA A 429 15.22 -10.69 -5.05
N TYR A 430 14.71 -9.83 -5.92
CA TYR A 430 14.29 -10.18 -7.28
C TYR A 430 15.19 -9.57 -8.37
N ASP A 431 16.19 -8.77 -7.99
CA ASP A 431 17.18 -8.13 -8.87
C ASP A 431 18.59 -8.70 -8.73
#